data_AF-A0A950FKG5-F1
#
_entry.id   AF-A0A950FKG5-F1
#
_cell.length_a   1.000
_cell.length_b   1.000
_cell.length_c   1.000
_cell.angle_alpha   90.00
_cell.angle_beta   90.00
_cell.angle_gamma   90.00
#
_symmetry.space_group_name_H-M   'P 1'
#
loop_
_entity.id
_entity.type
_entity.pdbx_description
1 polymer ?
#
loop_
_entity_poly.entity_id
_entity_poly.type
_entity_poly.pdbx_seq_one_letter_code
_entity_poly.pdbx_strand_id
1 'polypeptide(L)' 'MSRKGQARVREIVPDPKFHDRTVAKFVNVVMERGKKSVAEQILYGALDLIAERTKEDGLAVFKRAIDNVR' A
#
# COMPACT_ATOMS: atom_id res chain seq x y z
N MET A 1 -1.99 16.14 -19.64
CA MET A 1 -0.54 16.00 -19.96
C MET A 1 0.01 17.36 -20.28
N SER A 2 1.22 17.70 -19.84
CA SER A 2 1.72 19.06 -20.02
C SER A 2 3.11 19.09 -20.61
N ARG A 3 3.27 20.00 -21.58
CA ARG A 3 4.52 20.33 -22.27
C ARG A 3 5.21 21.57 -21.67
N LYS A 4 4.56 22.31 -20.75
CA LYS A 4 5.13 23.53 -20.10
C LYS A 4 4.73 23.74 -18.62
N GLY A 5 3.98 22.84 -17.98
CA GLY A 5 3.49 23.02 -16.61
C GLY A 5 3.54 21.75 -15.77
N GLN A 6 3.89 21.89 -14.49
CA GLN A 6 3.98 20.75 -13.58
C GLN A 6 2.58 20.16 -13.33
N ALA A 7 2.45 18.84 -13.47
CA ALA A 7 1.20 18.16 -13.18
C ALA A 7 0.89 18.23 -11.67
N ARG A 8 -0.37 18.49 -11.32
CA ARG A 8 -0.80 18.45 -9.91
C ARG A 8 -0.65 17.03 -9.37
N VAL A 9 -0.02 16.90 -8.21
CA VAL A 9 0.04 15.63 -7.48
C VAL A 9 -1.36 15.34 -6.95
N ARG A 10 -1.86 14.13 -7.21
CA ARG A 10 -3.15 13.68 -6.68
C ARG A 10 -2.97 13.29 -5.22
N GLU A 11 -3.83 13.80 -4.35
CA GLU A 11 -3.87 13.38 -2.96
C GLU A 11 -4.46 11.97 -2.85
N ILE A 12 -3.84 11.15 -2.00
CA ILE A 12 -4.26 9.76 -1.76
C ILE A 12 -4.97 9.73 -0.41
N VAL A 13 -6.18 9.18 -0.40
CA VAL A 13 -6.92 8.93 0.84
C VAL A 13 -6.18 7.84 1.64
N PRO A 14 -5.94 8.04 2.95
CA PRO A 14 -5.31 7.02 3.79
C PRO A 14 -6.11 5.72 3.84
N ASP A 15 -5.43 4.63 4.16
CA ASP A 15 -6.04 3.31 4.24
C ASP A 15 -7.16 3.25 5.30
N PRO A 16 -8.30 2.59 5.03
CA PRO A 16 -9.41 2.54 5.98
C PRO A 16 -9.13 1.70 7.24
N LYS A 17 -8.22 0.72 7.18
CA LYS A 17 -7.91 -0.17 8.31
C LYS A 17 -6.75 0.37 9.15
N PHE A 18 -5.70 0.86 8.48
CA PHE A 18 -4.46 1.25 9.14
C PHE A 18 -4.20 2.75 9.15
N HIS A 19 -5.05 3.55 8.49
CA HIS A 19 -4.93 5.01 8.37
C HIS A 19 -3.56 5.49 7.85
N ASP A 20 -2.85 4.62 7.12
CA ASP A 20 -1.53 4.90 6.58
C ASP A 20 -1.61 5.19 5.08
N ARG A 21 -0.95 6.26 4.64
CA ARG A 21 -0.87 6.65 3.23
C ARG A 21 0.06 5.74 2.43
N THR A 22 1.06 5.14 3.05
CA THR A 22 2.01 4.22 2.38
C THR A 22 1.31 2.94 1.98
N VAL A 23 0.49 2.37 2.87
CA VAL A 23 -0.35 1.19 2.62
C VAL A 23 -1.36 1.49 1.51
N ALA A 24 -2.09 2.61 1.59
CA ALA A 24 -3.05 3.00 0.55
C ALA A 24 -2.38 3.18 -0.83
N LYS A 25 -1.17 3.76 -0.87
CA LYS A 25 -0.40 3.88 -2.11
C LYS A 25 0.01 2.51 -2.64
N PHE A 26 0.38 1.57 -1.77
CA PHE A 26 0.74 0.21 -2.16
C PHE A 26 -0.45 -0.57 -2.72
N VAL A 27 -1.64 -0.47 -2.09
CA VAL A 27 -2.89 -1.04 -2.62
C VAL A 27 -3.14 -0.55 -4.05
N ASN A 28 -2.98 0.75 -4.30
CA ASN A 28 -3.19 1.32 -5.63
C ASN A 28 -2.17 0.83 -6.68
N VAL A 29 -0.97 0.44 -6.26
CA VAL A 29 0.06 -0.13 -7.15
C VAL A 29 -0.24 -1.60 -7.47
N VAL A 30 -0.70 -2.37 -6.49
CA VAL A 30 -1.11 -3.78 -6.66
C VAL A 30 -2.40 -3.90 -7.46
N MET A 31 -3.27 -2.90 -7.39
CA MET A 31 -4.58 -2.90 -8.03
C MET A 31 -4.50 -2.96 -9.56
N GLU A 32 -4.98 -4.06 -10.13
CA GLU A 32 -5.16 -4.20 -11.58
C GLU A 32 -6.62 -3.97 -11.99
N ARG A 33 -6.83 -3.34 -13.16
CA ARG A 33 -8.16 -3.11 -13.77
C ARG A 33 -9.19 -2.41 -12.86
N GLY A 34 -8.73 -1.60 -11.90
CA GLY A 34 -9.58 -0.88 -10.96
C GLY A 34 -10.22 -1.74 -9.86
N LYS A 35 -9.78 -2.99 -9.68
CA LYS A 35 -10.33 -3.91 -8.67
C LYS A 35 -9.80 -3.63 -7.26
N LYS A 36 -10.24 -2.53 -6.65
CA LYS A 36 -9.75 -2.08 -5.33
C LYS A 36 -10.01 -3.09 -4.21
N SER A 37 -11.23 -3.63 -4.14
CA SER A 37 -11.60 -4.61 -3.12
C SER A 37 -10.73 -5.88 -3.16
N VAL A 38 -10.41 -6.36 -4.37
CA VAL A 38 -9.53 -7.53 -4.55
C VAL A 38 -8.10 -7.20 -4.13
N ALA A 39 -7.60 -6.02 -4.49
CA ALA A 39 -6.26 -5.58 -4.09
C ALA A 39 -6.11 -5.44 -2.57
N GLU A 40 -7.13 -4.90 -1.90
CA GLU A 40 -7.20 -4.81 -0.43
C GLU A 40 -7.19 -6.20 0.21
N GLN A 41 -7.98 -7.14 -0.30
CA GLN A 41 -7.99 -8.53 0.17
C GLN A 41 -6.62 -9.20 0.05
N ILE A 42 -5.94 -9.04 -1.09
CA ILE A 42 -4.61 -9.60 -1.32
C ILE A 42 -3.61 -9.01 -0.32
N LEU A 43 -3.62 -7.69 -0.13
CA LEU A 43 -2.66 -7.03 0.76
C LEU A 43 -2.88 -7.42 2.23
N TYR A 44 -4.13 -7.39 2.70
CA TYR A 44 -4.44 -7.78 4.09
C TYR A 44 -4.14 -9.25 4.33
N GLY A 45 -4.50 -10.14 3.39
CA GLY A 45 -4.13 -11.56 3.47
C GLY A 45 -2.61 -11.77 3.50
N ALA A 46 -1.85 -10.98 2.74
CA ALA A 46 -0.39 -11.04 2.80
C ALA A 46 0.18 -10.55 4.15
N LEU A 47 -0.39 -9.50 4.73
CA LEU A 47 0.02 -9.00 6.06
C LEU A 47 -0.30 -10.03 7.16
N ASP A 48 -1.45 -10.70 7.07
CA ASP A 48 -1.83 -11.76 8.01
C ASP A 48 -0.86 -12.96 7.90
N LEU A 49 -0.51 -13.38 6.68
CA LEU A 49 0.50 -14.43 6.44
C LEU A 49 1.89 -14.07 6.98
N ILE A 50 2.30 -12.80 6.87
CA ILE A 50 3.56 -12.31 7.45
C ILE A 50 3.49 -12.35 8.97
N ALA A 51 2.36 -11.94 9.57
CA ALA A 51 2.18 -11.99 11.01
C ALA A 51 2.26 -13.44 11.52
N GLU A 52 1.68 -14.40 10.82
CA GLU A 52 1.77 -15.83 11.18
C GLU A 52 3.20 -16.37 11.13
N ARG A 53 3.95 -16.04 10.08
CA ARG A 53 5.32 -16.55 9.88
C ARG A 53 6.34 -15.91 10.81
N THR A 54 6.24 -14.60 10.99
CA THR A 54 7.26 -13.80 11.70
C THR A 54 6.90 -13.58 13.17
N LYS A 55 5.63 -13.81 13.56
CA LYS A 55 5.07 -13.50 14.88
C LYS A 55 5.26 -12.03 15.31
N GLU A 56 5.50 -11.17 14.34
CA GLU A 56 5.64 -9.72 14.51
C GLU A 56 4.46 -9.01 13.85
N ASP A 57 4.26 -7.74 14.17
CA ASP A 57 3.25 -6.93 13.50
C ASP A 57 3.57 -6.79 12.00
N GLY A 58 2.69 -7.31 11.14
CA GLY A 58 2.86 -7.32 9.69
C GLY A 58 3.07 -5.92 9.11
N LEU A 59 2.49 -4.88 9.74
CA LEU A 59 2.72 -3.49 9.35
C LEU A 59 4.15 -3.02 9.61
N ALA A 60 4.72 -3.38 10.76
CA ALA A 60 6.08 -2.99 11.12
C ALA A 60 7.09 -3.65 10.17
N VAL A 61 6.88 -4.93 9.86
CA VAL A 61 7.68 -5.68 8.87
C VAL A 61 7.56 -5.05 7.48
N PHE A 62 6.34 -4.68 7.05
CA PHE A 62 6.11 -4.02 5.77
C PHE A 62 6.85 -2.68 5.66
N LYS A 63 6.78 -1.82 6.69
CA LYS A 63 7.49 -0.54 6.72
C LYS A 63 9.00 -0.72 6.64
N ARG A 64 9.54 -1.64 7.45
CA ARG A 64 10.96 -2.01 7.42
C ARG A 64 11.39 -2.53 6.05
N ALA A 65 10.56 -3.33 5.39
CA ALA A 65 10.84 -3.84 4.06
C ALA A 65 10.88 -2.71 3.00
N ILE A 66 9.95 -1.75 3.07
CA ILE A 66 9.97 -0.58 2.19
C ILE A 66 11.23 0.28 2.42
N ASP A 67 11.60 0.52 3.68
CA ASP A 67 12.79 1.32 4.00
C ASP A 67 14.08 0.65 3.52
N ASN A 68 14.16 -0.69 3.55
CA ASN A 68 15.32 -1.44 3.04
C ASN A 68 15.48 -1.40 1.51
N VAL A 69 14.40 -1.17 0.76
CA VAL A 69 14.41 -1.17 -0.73
C VAL A 69 14.53 0.25 -1.30
N ARG A 70 14.56 1.25 -0.43
CA ARG A 70 14.52 2.66 -0.81
C ARG A 70 15.82 3.19 -1.40
#